data_AF-A0A0C2FYC3-F1
#
_entry.id   AF-A0A0C2FYC3-F1
#
_cell.length_a   1.000
_cell.length_b   1.000
_cell.length_c   1.000
_cell.angle_alpha   90.00
_cell.angle_beta   90.00
_cell.angle_gamma   90.00
#
_symmetry.space_group_name_H-M   'P 1'
#
loop_
_entity.id
_entity.type
_entity.pdbx_description
1 polymer ?
#
loop_
_entity_poly.entity_id
_entity_poly.type
_entity_poly.pdbx_seq_one_letter_code
_entity_poly.pdbx_strand_id
1 'polypeptide(L)'
;IAKESLLDANERYVDVFYDGLVRQSVYAVYTNLCNMKVNEFPYDSQVCLIDIGPWSYTDEEVHSIPGKSIESPYTGFEGNSEWDFTKLLTFEKRSCDSDADFHYTEVRFE
;
A
#
# COMPACT_ATOMS: atom_id res chain seq x y z
N ILE A 1 -10.36 -21.14 8.78
CA ILE A 1 -11.77 -20.72 8.65
C ILE A 1 -11.74 -19.44 7.86
N ALA A 2 -12.22 -19.42 6.61
CA ALA A 2 -12.18 -18.22 5.79
C ALA A 2 -13.12 -17.17 6.40
N LYS A 3 -12.61 -15.97 6.66
CA LYS A 3 -13.41 -14.86 7.18
C LYS A 3 -14.46 -14.48 6.14
N GLU A 4 -15.73 -14.53 6.53
CA GLU A 4 -16.89 -14.34 5.64
C GLU A 4 -16.95 -12.93 5.04
N SER A 5 -16.27 -11.95 5.66
CA SER A 5 -15.95 -10.66 5.04
C SER A 5 -14.68 -10.01 5.58
N LEU A 6 -13.92 -9.40 4.68
CA LEU A 6 -12.62 -8.78 4.97
C LEU A 6 -12.72 -7.31 5.38
N LEU A 7 -13.85 -6.67 5.09
CA LEU A 7 -14.24 -5.34 5.57
C LEU A 7 -15.62 -5.40 6.23
N ASP A 8 -15.79 -4.64 7.30
CA ASP A 8 -17.10 -4.39 7.90
C ASP A 8 -18.04 -3.76 6.88
N ALA A 9 -19.34 -4.03 6.96
CA ALA A 9 -20.30 -3.50 5.98
C ALA A 9 -20.30 -1.97 5.92
N ASN A 10 -20.05 -1.29 7.04
CA ASN A 10 -19.98 0.17 7.10
C ASN A 10 -18.72 0.73 6.43
N GLU A 11 -17.63 -0.03 6.41
CA GLU A 11 -16.36 0.37 5.80
C GLU A 11 -16.31 0.16 4.28
N ARG A 12 -17.36 -0.44 3.69
CA ARG A 12 -17.45 -0.69 2.24
C ARG A 12 -17.96 0.53 1.47
N TYR A 13 -18.54 1.51 2.15
CA TYR A 13 -19.07 2.72 1.55
C TYR A 13 -18.05 3.86 1.59
N VAL A 14 -18.29 4.87 0.75
CA VAL A 14 -17.55 6.12 0.80
C VAL A 14 -18.12 6.99 1.91
N ASP A 15 -17.26 7.44 2.82
CA ASP A 15 -17.63 8.42 3.84
C ASP A 15 -17.40 9.83 3.32
N VAL A 16 -18.43 10.67 3.41
CA VAL A 16 -18.35 12.08 3.03
C VAL A 16 -18.58 12.93 4.27
N PHE A 17 -17.58 13.72 4.63
CA PHE A 17 -17.62 14.62 5.79
C PHE A 17 -18.13 16.01 5.38
N TYR A 18 -18.64 16.77 6.35
CA TYR A 18 -19.26 18.08 6.10
C TYR A 18 -18.28 19.15 5.60
N ASP A 19 -16.99 18.95 5.80
CA ASP A 19 -15.89 19.82 5.36
C ASP A 19 -15.41 19.49 3.93
N GLY A 20 -16.06 18.53 3.28
CA GLY A 20 -15.69 18.06 1.94
C GLY A 20 -14.60 16.99 1.95
N LEU A 21 -14.10 16.56 3.11
CA LEU A 21 -13.22 15.40 3.19
C LEU A 21 -13.99 14.15 2.76
N VAL A 22 -13.34 13.32 1.94
CA VAL A 22 -13.87 12.03 1.49
C VAL A 22 -12.91 10.94 1.92
N ARG A 23 -13.43 9.91 2.59
CA ARG A 23 -12.67 8.71 2.96
C ARG A 23 -13.26 7.50 2.26
N GLN A 24 -12.40 6.72 1.61
CA GLN A 24 -12.77 5.47 0.99
C GLN A 24 -11.81 4.37 1.47
N SER A 25 -12.39 3.26 1.91
CA SER A 25 -11.65 2.05 2.27
C SER A 25 -11.95 0.96 1.24
N VAL A 26 -10.93 0.48 0.54
CA VAL A 26 -11.07 -0.57 -0.46
C VAL A 26 -10.28 -1.79 0.00
N TYR A 27 -10.92 -2.95 0.00
CA TYR A 27 -10.22 -4.21 0.14
C TYR A 27 -9.75 -4.68 -1.23
N ALA A 28 -8.49 -5.02 -1.34
CA ALA A 28 -7.91 -5.56 -2.54
C ALA A 28 -6.88 -6.65 -2.21
N VAL A 29 -6.82 -7.66 -3.07
CA VAL A 29 -5.74 -8.65 -3.08
C VAL A 29 -4.79 -8.27 -4.20
N TYR A 30 -3.54 -8.04 -3.85
CA TYR A 30 -2.48 -7.74 -4.81
C TYR A 30 -1.51 -8.91 -4.89
N THR A 31 -1.11 -9.24 -6.11
CA THR A 31 0.02 -10.14 -6.37
C THR A 31 1.14 -9.29 -6.94
N ASN A 32 2.20 -9.05 -6.15
CA ASN A 32 3.40 -8.34 -6.61
C ASN A 32 4.60 -9.27 -6.67
N LEU A 33 5.59 -8.90 -7.47
CA LEU A 33 6.88 -9.58 -7.47
C LEU A 33 7.74 -8.98 -6.35
N CYS A 34 8.34 -9.86 -5.55
CA CYS A 34 9.25 -9.47 -4.48
C CYS A 34 10.61 -10.14 -4.68
N ASN A 35 11.69 -9.37 -4.52
CA ASN A 35 13.04 -9.88 -4.67
C ASN A 35 13.46 -10.64 -3.41
N MET A 36 13.85 -11.90 -3.57
CA MET A 36 14.36 -12.72 -2.46
C MET A 36 15.80 -12.31 -2.11
N LYS A 37 16.05 -12.03 -0.83
CA LYS A 37 17.38 -11.72 -0.30
C LYS A 37 17.98 -12.95 0.41
N VAL A 38 18.59 -13.83 -0.38
CA VAL A 38 19.17 -15.11 0.10
C VAL A 38 20.69 -15.05 0.32
N ASN A 39 21.30 -13.88 0.23
CA ASN A 39 22.76 -13.70 0.29
C ASN A 39 23.29 -13.43 1.70
N GLU A 40 22.42 -13.00 2.63
CA GLU A 40 22.81 -12.60 3.98
C GLU A 40 21.88 -13.24 5.01
N PHE A 41 22.45 -13.70 6.14
CA PHE A 41 21.67 -14.29 7.23
C PHE A 41 20.57 -13.33 7.71
N PRO A 42 19.34 -13.78 7.99
CA PRO A 42 18.87 -15.17 8.10
C PRO A 42 18.51 -15.84 6.77
N TYR A 43 18.89 -15.25 5.63
CA TYR A 43 18.67 -15.72 4.26
C TYR A 43 17.19 -15.78 3.82
N ASP A 44 16.27 -15.66 4.76
CA ASP A 44 14.82 -15.76 4.56
C ASP A 44 14.13 -14.51 5.14
N SER A 45 14.59 -13.33 4.70
CA SER A 45 13.89 -12.06 4.93
C SER A 45 13.55 -11.42 3.60
N GLN A 46 12.31 -10.94 3.48
CA GLN A 46 11.81 -10.31 2.25
C GLN A 46 11.46 -8.85 2.53
N VAL A 47 11.92 -7.99 1.64
CA VAL A 47 11.56 -6.57 1.60
C VAL A 47 10.89 -6.34 0.25
N CYS A 48 9.59 -6.11 0.28
CA CYS A 48 8.75 -6.09 -0.91
C CYS A 48 8.31 -4.66 -1.19
N LEU A 49 8.60 -4.20 -2.40
CA LEU A 49 8.23 -2.86 -2.83
C LEU A 49 6.88 -2.90 -3.55
N ILE A 50 5.97 -2.06 -3.10
CA ILE A 50 4.69 -1.82 -3.77
C ILE A 50 4.60 -0.31 -3.99
N ASP A 51 4.47 0.12 -5.24
CA ASP A 51 4.26 1.51 -5.59
C ASP A 51 2.80 1.69 -6.02
N ILE A 52 2.07 2.61 -5.41
CA ILE A 52 0.67 2.93 -5.73
C ILE A 52 0.57 4.42 -6.05
N GLY A 53 0.13 4.74 -7.27
CA GLY A 53 -0.05 6.11 -7.74
C GLY A 53 -1.20 6.23 -8.75
N PRO A 54 -1.50 7.46 -9.21
CA PRO A 54 -2.50 7.71 -10.21
C PRO A 54 -2.03 7.18 -11.57
N TRP A 55 -2.95 6.59 -12.33
CA TRP A 55 -2.64 6.09 -13.68
C TRP A 55 -2.74 7.18 -14.76
N SER A 56 -3.54 8.23 -14.53
CA SER A 56 -3.92 9.18 -15.59
C SER A 56 -3.89 10.63 -15.14
N TYR A 57 -3.34 10.91 -13.96
CA TYR A 57 -3.24 12.25 -13.42
C TYR A 57 -1.79 12.59 -13.12
N THR A 58 -1.36 13.80 -13.49
CA THR A 58 -0.01 14.27 -13.20
C THR A 58 0.12 14.71 -11.73
N ASP A 59 1.34 15.00 -11.30
CA ASP A 59 1.61 15.56 -9.97
C ASP A 59 1.09 17.00 -9.77
N GLU A 60 0.75 17.71 -10.85
CA GLU A 60 0.06 18.99 -10.80
C GLU A 60 -1.46 18.85 -10.57
N GLU A 61 -2.04 17.68 -10.89
CA GLU A 61 -3.48 17.42 -10.79
C GLU A 61 -3.84 16.64 -9.53
N VAL A 62 -3.11 15.56 -9.24
CA VAL A 62 -3.34 14.66 -8.10
C VAL A 62 -2.03 14.33 -7.40
N HIS A 63 -1.94 14.71 -6.12
CA HIS A 63 -0.78 14.40 -5.28
C HIS A 63 -1.07 13.19 -4.37
N SER A 64 -0.29 12.12 -4.54
CA SER A 64 -0.32 10.95 -3.65
C SER A 64 0.58 11.18 -2.45
N ILE A 65 -0.02 11.34 -1.27
CA ILE A 65 0.71 11.57 0.00
C ILE A 65 0.63 10.29 0.84
N PRO A 66 1.76 9.78 1.37
CA PRO A 66 1.75 8.57 2.20
C PRO A 66 0.95 8.76 3.49
N GLY A 67 0.30 7.68 3.90
CA GLY A 67 -0.26 7.55 5.25
C GLY A 67 0.84 7.37 6.30
N LYS A 68 0.45 6.89 7.48
CA LYS A 68 1.42 6.53 8.52
C LYS A 68 1.98 5.13 8.26
N SER A 69 3.29 4.98 8.46
CA SER A 69 3.95 3.67 8.53
C SER A 69 3.35 2.81 9.64
N ILE A 70 3.36 1.49 9.41
CA ILE A 70 2.91 0.47 10.36
C ILE A 70 4.14 -0.26 10.88
N GLU A 71 4.53 0.03 12.12
CA GLU A 71 5.73 -0.56 12.74
C GLU A 71 5.47 -1.94 13.37
N SER A 72 4.20 -2.38 13.44
CA SER A 72 3.81 -3.69 13.97
C SER A 72 2.40 -4.08 13.48
N PRO A 73 2.07 -5.37 13.39
CA PRO A 73 0.74 -5.81 12.96
C PRO A 73 -0.37 -5.27 13.86
N TYR A 74 -1.47 -4.83 13.24
CA TYR A 74 -2.65 -4.36 13.96
C TYR A 74 -3.46 -5.53 14.55
N THR A 75 -4.31 -5.23 15.53
CA THR A 75 -5.23 -6.20 16.14
C THR A 75 -6.17 -6.78 15.08
N GLY A 76 -6.05 -8.08 14.79
CA GLY A 76 -6.85 -8.77 13.78
C GLY A 76 -6.11 -9.10 12.48
N PHE A 77 -4.83 -8.75 12.37
CA PHE A 77 -3.95 -9.31 11.34
C PHE A 77 -3.76 -10.82 11.59
N GLU A 78 -4.12 -11.64 10.60
CA GLU A 78 -4.04 -13.11 10.71
C GLU A 78 -2.65 -13.65 10.33
N GLY A 79 -1.92 -12.95 9.44
CA GLY A 79 -0.62 -13.43 8.94
C GLY A 79 -0.70 -14.73 8.15
N ASN A 80 0.41 -15.45 8.09
CA ASN A 80 0.49 -16.81 7.57
C ASN A 80 1.52 -17.64 8.37
N SER A 81 1.69 -18.91 8.03
CA SER A 81 2.55 -19.85 8.75
C SER A 81 4.05 -19.74 8.44
N GLU A 82 4.41 -19.07 7.34
CA GLU A 82 5.77 -19.04 6.81
C GLU A 82 6.49 -17.73 7.12
N TRP A 83 5.77 -16.61 7.10
CA TRP A 83 6.34 -15.26 7.14
C TRP A 83 5.79 -14.45 8.30
N ASP A 84 6.72 -13.93 9.11
CA ASP A 84 6.42 -12.93 10.12
C ASP A 84 6.32 -11.54 9.48
N PHE A 85 5.19 -10.86 9.69
CA PHE A 85 5.08 -9.44 9.35
C PHE A 85 5.88 -8.61 10.34
N THR A 86 6.87 -7.87 9.85
CA THR A 86 7.71 -7.01 10.68
C THR A 86 7.19 -5.58 10.70
N LYS A 87 7.10 -4.95 9.54
CA LYS A 87 6.66 -3.57 9.36
C LYS A 87 6.21 -3.31 7.92
N LEU A 88 5.53 -2.19 7.73
CA LEU A 88 5.19 -1.62 6.43
C LEU A 88 5.51 -0.13 6.49
N LEU A 89 6.60 0.27 5.86
CA LEU A 89 7.06 1.64 5.80
C LEU A 89 6.48 2.34 4.57
N THR A 90 6.09 3.59 4.70
CA THR A 90 5.47 4.36 3.62
C THR A 90 6.31 5.59 3.27
N PHE A 91 6.54 5.81 1.98
CA PHE A 91 7.32 6.92 1.46
C PHE A 91 6.61 7.59 0.29
N GLU A 92 6.74 8.92 0.18
CA GLU A 92 6.40 9.62 -1.05
C GLU A 92 7.51 9.38 -2.09
N LYS A 93 7.11 9.06 -3.32
CA LYS A 93 8.02 8.91 -4.45
C LYS A 93 7.49 9.74 -5.62
N ARG A 94 8.41 10.44 -6.29
CA ARG A 94 8.13 11.17 -7.53
C ARG A 94 8.68 10.35 -8.69
N SER A 95 7.85 10.14 -9.69
CA SER A 95 8.15 9.30 -10.85
C SER A 95 7.81 10.02 -12.14
N CYS A 96 8.44 9.57 -13.22
CA CYS A 96 8.27 10.14 -14.55
C CYS A 96 8.29 9.01 -15.58
N ASP A 97 7.32 9.02 -16.49
CA ASP A 97 7.40 8.32 -17.76
C ASP A 97 8.00 9.26 -18.82
N SER A 98 9.25 9.02 -19.19
CA SER A 98 10.01 9.87 -20.10
C SER A 98 9.47 9.86 -21.52
N ASP A 99 8.82 8.78 -21.95
CA ASP A 99 8.32 8.65 -23.32
C ASP A 99 7.06 9.51 -23.52
N ALA A 100 6.30 9.74 -22.44
CA ALA A 100 5.08 10.54 -22.42
C ALA A 100 5.26 11.94 -21.79
N ASP A 101 6.45 12.27 -21.28
CA ASP A 101 6.70 13.46 -20.44
C ASP A 101 5.67 13.60 -19.31
N PHE A 102 5.37 12.47 -18.67
CA PHE A 102 4.31 12.35 -17.68
C PHE A 102 4.92 12.22 -16.27
N HIS A 103 4.80 13.28 -15.47
CA HIS A 103 5.32 13.35 -14.10
C HIS A 103 4.18 13.10 -13.11
N TYR A 104 4.40 12.24 -12.12
CA TYR A 104 3.38 11.84 -11.15
C TYR A 104 3.99 11.51 -9.78
N THR A 105 3.14 11.54 -8.76
CA THR A 105 3.50 11.17 -7.38
C THR A 105 2.85 9.85 -7.02
N GLU A 106 3.60 8.99 -6.35
CA GLU A 106 3.14 7.68 -5.88
C GLU A 106 3.57 7.45 -4.42
N VAL A 107 2.83 6.58 -3.75
CA VAL A 107 3.19 6.09 -2.42
C VAL A 107 3.92 4.77 -2.59
N ARG A 108 5.16 4.72 -2.10
CA ARG A 108 5.95 3.51 -1.98
C ARG A 108 5.74 2.87 -0.62
N PHE A 109 5.45 1.58 -0.63
CA PHE A 109 5.39 0.72 0.54
C PHE A 109 6.60 -0.22 0.54
N GLU A 110 7.26 -0.37 1.70
CA GLU A 110 8.43 -1.24 1.93
C GLU A 110 8.30 -2.10 3.20
#